data_AF-A0A8S1DAT6-F1
#
_entry.id   AF-A0A8S1DAT6-F1
#
_cell.length_a   1.000
_cell.length_b   1.000
_cell.length_c   1.000
_cell.angle_alpha   90.00
_cell.angle_beta   90.00
_cell.angle_gamma   90.00
#
_symmetry.space_group_name_H-M   'P 1'
#
loop_
_entity.id
_entity.type
_entity.pdbx_description
1 polymer ?
#
loop_
_entity_poly.entity_id
_entity_poly.type
_entity_poly.pdbx_seq_one_letter_code
_entity_poly.pdbx_strand_id
1 'polypeptide(L)'
;MEESDPESSLESDSNQERQKVPDSPYYFGQTNSTLIPDRVRLKNLSKEIDAMLKTLAKMKKELKVKRNRRRRAGPSQKVIKFYRYVFYHVFNSAEQKIETKKRKIENRKELLDHRPNKITRQPKKIPVPKNANERRYRMRQT
;
A
#
# COMPACT_ATOMS: atom_id res chain seq x y z
N MET A 1 9.11 76.88 19.43
CA MET A 1 8.02 76.29 20.22
C MET A 1 6.77 76.47 19.41
N GLU A 2 6.22 75.39 18.88
CA GLU A 2 4.80 75.05 18.97
C GLU A 2 4.61 73.67 18.34
N GLU A 3 4.10 72.77 19.19
CA GLU A 3 3.67 71.42 18.89
C GLU A 3 2.38 71.43 18.05
N SER A 4 2.14 70.37 17.28
CA SER A 4 0.91 69.52 17.34
C SER A 4 0.56 68.94 15.96
N ASP A 5 0.72 67.62 15.85
CA ASP A 5 0.00 66.71 14.94
C ASP A 5 -1.53 66.73 15.22
N PRO A 6 -2.35 65.80 14.68
CA PRO A 6 -2.58 65.36 13.29
C PRO A 6 -4.09 65.47 12.96
N GLU A 7 -4.52 65.47 11.70
CA GLU A 7 -5.82 64.85 11.40
C GLU A 7 -5.99 64.44 9.93
N SER A 8 -6.32 63.16 9.80
CA SER A 8 -6.81 62.50 8.60
C SER A 8 -8.09 63.16 8.10
N SER A 9 -8.19 63.42 6.80
CA SER A 9 -9.48 63.49 6.14
C SER A 9 -9.36 62.87 4.76
N LEU A 10 -9.62 61.56 4.71
CA LEU A 10 -10.07 60.86 3.52
C LEU A 10 -11.42 61.46 3.13
N GLU A 11 -11.40 62.48 2.28
CA GLU A 11 -12.59 62.95 1.58
C GLU A 11 -13.06 61.82 0.64
N SER A 12 -13.97 61.00 1.14
CA SER A 12 -14.74 60.07 0.33
C SER A 12 -15.94 60.82 -0.22
N ASP A 13 -15.78 61.36 -1.43
CA ASP A 13 -16.87 61.84 -2.28
C ASP A 13 -17.90 60.71 -2.46
N SER A 14 -18.93 60.73 -1.62
CA SER A 14 -20.12 59.92 -1.81
C SER A 14 -21.32 60.85 -1.88
N ASN A 15 -21.74 61.16 -3.10
CA ASN A 15 -23.04 61.74 -3.42
C ASN A 15 -24.14 60.80 -2.91
N GLN A 16 -24.47 60.91 -1.63
CA GLN A 16 -25.65 60.31 -1.02
C GLN A 16 -26.69 61.42 -0.86
N GLU A 17 -27.74 61.42 -1.68
CA GLU A 17 -28.94 62.21 -1.41
C GLU A 17 -29.56 61.71 -0.10
N ARG A 18 -29.39 62.48 0.98
CA ARG A 18 -29.97 62.17 2.29
C ARG A 18 -31.33 62.84 2.38
N GLN A 19 -32.41 62.03 2.40
CA GLN A 19 -33.74 62.54 2.72
C GLN A 19 -33.89 62.70 4.25
N LYS A 20 -34.32 63.89 4.67
CA LYS A 20 -34.60 64.20 6.08
C LYS A 20 -35.97 63.61 6.46
N VAL A 21 -36.00 62.85 7.56
CA VAL A 21 -37.27 62.36 8.12
C VAL A 21 -37.95 63.52 8.88
N PRO A 22 -39.24 63.81 8.64
CA PRO A 22 -39.95 64.84 9.39
C PRO A 22 -39.92 64.54 10.90
N ASP A 23 -39.63 65.56 11.71
CA ASP A 23 -39.56 65.53 13.19
C ASP A 23 -38.53 64.57 13.82
N SER A 24 -37.54 64.11 13.06
CA SER A 24 -36.43 63.30 13.58
C SER A 24 -35.07 63.92 13.22
N PRO A 25 -34.10 63.94 14.15
CA PRO A 25 -32.74 64.42 13.86
C PRO A 25 -31.93 63.42 13.02
N TYR A 26 -32.49 62.24 12.70
CA TYR A 26 -31.80 61.19 11.95
C TYR A 26 -32.08 61.28 10.45
N TYR A 27 -31.02 61.10 9.65
CA TYR A 27 -31.09 60.98 8.19
C TYR A 27 -31.08 59.51 7.79
N PHE A 28 -31.98 59.12 6.90
CA PHE A 28 -31.91 57.81 6.25
C PHE A 28 -31.05 57.93 4.99
N GLY A 29 -29.99 57.13 4.90
CA GLY A 29 -29.27 56.93 3.65
C GLY A 29 -30.06 55.97 2.76
N GLN A 30 -30.65 56.46 1.68
CA GLN A 30 -31.14 55.58 0.62
C GLN A 30 -29.91 55.08 -0.16
N THR A 31 -29.47 53.86 0.12
CA THR A 31 -28.57 53.19 -0.83
C THR A 31 -29.40 52.89 -2.06
N ASN A 32 -29.18 53.66 -3.13
CA ASN A 32 -29.66 53.33 -4.47
C ASN A 32 -28.94 52.05 -4.93
N SER A 33 -29.31 50.89 -4.37
CA SER A 33 -28.99 49.59 -4.93
C SER A 33 -29.83 49.45 -6.20
N THR A 34 -29.31 50.05 -7.26
CA THR A 34 -29.71 49.92 -8.65
C THR A 34 -30.38 48.57 -8.89
N LEU A 35 -31.71 48.61 -9.06
CA LEU A 35 -32.56 47.54 -9.57
C LEU A 35 -32.10 47.16 -10.99
N ILE A 36 -30.95 46.51 -11.10
CA ILE A 36 -30.60 45.73 -12.28
C ILE A 36 -31.54 44.53 -12.24
N PRO A 37 -32.40 44.32 -13.24
CA PRO A 37 -33.47 43.34 -13.13
C PRO A 37 -32.86 41.96 -12.97
N ASP A 38 -33.06 41.36 -11.80
CA ASP A 38 -32.55 40.05 -11.38
C ASP A 38 -32.71 38.97 -12.46
N ARG A 39 -33.70 39.12 -13.33
CA ARG A 39 -33.95 38.26 -14.49
C ARG A 39 -32.77 38.10 -15.44
N VAL A 40 -31.95 39.14 -15.68
CA VAL A 40 -30.81 39.02 -16.60
C VAL A 40 -29.66 38.25 -15.95
N ARG A 41 -29.37 38.53 -14.67
CA ARG A 41 -28.38 37.80 -13.87
C ARG A 41 -28.78 36.33 -13.71
N LEU A 42 -30.05 36.06 -13.40
CA LEU A 42 -30.60 34.70 -13.30
C LEU A 42 -30.50 33.91 -14.62
N LYS A 43 -30.78 34.56 -15.76
CA LYS A 43 -30.62 33.93 -17.08
C LYS A 43 -29.16 33.56 -17.38
N ASN A 44 -28.21 34.41 -16.99
CA ASN A 44 -26.79 34.13 -17.19
C ASN A 44 -26.31 32.99 -16.28
N LEU A 45 -26.71 32.99 -15.00
CA LEU A 45 -26.43 31.90 -14.07
C LEU A 45 -27.04 30.57 -14.54
N SER A 46 -28.26 30.58 -15.06
CA SER A 46 -28.89 29.39 -15.63
C SER A 46 -28.08 28.81 -16.79
N LYS A 47 -27.60 29.66 -17.70
CA LYS A 47 -26.75 29.22 -18.83
C LYS A 47 -25.42 28.65 -18.37
N GLU A 48 -24.84 29.22 -17.32
CA GLU A 48 -23.59 28.75 -16.72
C GLU A 48 -23.77 27.37 -16.07
N ILE A 49 -24.86 27.18 -15.31
CA ILE A 49 -25.23 25.89 -14.73
C ILE A 49 -25.42 24.84 -15.84
N ASP A 50 -26.13 25.17 -16.92
CA ASP A 50 -26.33 24.26 -18.05
C ASP A 50 -25.00 23.89 -18.73
N ALA A 51 -24.08 24.84 -18.87
CA ALA A 51 -22.76 24.60 -19.41
C ALA A 51 -21.96 23.65 -18.50
N MET A 52 -22.00 23.87 -17.18
CA MET A 52 -21.36 22.99 -16.19
C MET A 52 -21.97 21.59 -16.20
N LEU A 53 -23.29 21.45 -16.30
CA LEU A 53 -23.94 20.13 -16.39
C LEU A 53 -23.51 19.38 -17.65
N LYS A 54 -23.36 20.08 -18.78
CA LYS A 54 -22.85 19.50 -20.04
C LYS A 54 -21.39 19.06 -19.91
N THR A 55 -20.52 19.84 -19.28
CA THR A 55 -19.11 19.45 -19.07
C THR A 55 -19.02 18.24 -18.15
N LEU A 56 -19.81 18.21 -17.08
CA LEU A 56 -19.87 17.09 -16.13
C LEU A 56 -20.35 15.80 -16.81
N ALA A 57 -21.40 15.89 -17.65
CA ALA A 57 -21.86 14.76 -18.45
C ALA A 57 -20.78 14.24 -19.43
N LYS A 58 -20.05 15.15 -20.09
CA LYS A 58 -18.92 14.80 -20.97
C LYS A 58 -17.81 14.09 -20.20
N MET A 59 -17.39 14.63 -19.05
CA MET A 59 -16.37 14.04 -18.18
C MET A 59 -16.78 12.66 -17.69
N LYS A 60 -18.05 12.48 -17.28
CA LYS A 60 -18.57 11.18 -16.84
C LYS A 60 -18.50 10.12 -17.94
N LYS A 61 -18.85 10.49 -19.18
CA LYS A 61 -18.75 9.59 -20.34
C LYS A 61 -17.30 9.23 -20.63
N GLU A 62 -16.40 10.22 -20.60
CA GLU A 62 -14.97 10.00 -20.86
C GLU A 62 -14.32 9.10 -19.80
N LEU A 63 -14.63 9.31 -18.52
CA LEU A 63 -14.18 8.44 -17.43
C LEU A 63 -14.69 7.01 -17.57
N LYS A 64 -15.96 6.84 -17.96
CA LYS A 64 -16.52 5.51 -18.24
C LYS A 64 -15.78 4.82 -19.37
N VAL A 65 -15.48 5.54 -20.45
CA VAL A 65 -14.71 5.02 -21.59
C VAL A 65 -13.28 4.69 -21.17
N LYS A 66 -12.58 5.58 -20.45
CA LYS A 66 -11.22 5.34 -19.94
C LYS A 66 -11.16 4.12 -19.02
N ARG A 67 -12.14 3.96 -18.11
CA ARG A 67 -12.26 2.78 -17.24
C ARG A 67 -12.43 1.49 -18.04
N ASN A 68 -13.30 1.51 -19.06
CA ASN A 68 -13.52 0.37 -19.94
C ASN A 68 -12.29 0.05 -20.79
N ARG A 69 -11.58 1.07 -21.28
CA ARG A 69 -10.30 0.91 -22.00
C ARG A 69 -9.25 0.28 -21.09
N ARG A 70 -9.11 0.73 -19.83
CA ARG A 70 -8.19 0.11 -18.85
C ARG A 70 -8.53 -1.35 -18.57
N ARG A 71 -9.82 -1.69 -18.46
CA ARG A 71 -10.26 -3.09 -18.31
C ARG A 71 -9.89 -3.95 -19.51
N ARG A 72 -10.02 -3.41 -20.73
CA ARG A 72 -9.69 -4.12 -21.98
C ARG A 72 -8.18 -4.15 -22.29
N ALA A 73 -7.43 -3.13 -21.87
CA ALA A 73 -6.01 -3.01 -22.13
C ALA A 73 -5.16 -4.02 -21.34
N GLY A 74 -5.75 -4.72 -20.36
CA GLY A 74 -5.06 -5.71 -19.55
C GLY A 74 -3.91 -5.13 -18.72
N PRO A 75 -3.21 -5.97 -17.95
CA PRO A 75 -1.99 -5.54 -17.28
C PRO A 75 -0.94 -5.15 -18.33
N SER A 76 -0.17 -4.09 -18.05
CA SER A 76 0.87 -3.64 -18.98
C SER A 76 1.85 -4.79 -19.27
N GLN A 77 2.40 -4.83 -20.49
CA GLN A 77 3.42 -5.83 -20.85
C GLN A 77 4.59 -5.85 -19.86
N LYS A 78 4.94 -4.71 -19.25
CA LYS A 78 5.97 -4.63 -18.20
C LYS A 78 5.58 -5.45 -16.96
N VAL A 79 4.32 -5.33 -16.52
CA VAL A 79 3.78 -6.09 -15.38
C VAL A 79 3.72 -7.58 -15.70
N ILE A 80 3.26 -7.96 -16.90
CA ILE A 80 3.24 -9.36 -17.34
C ILE A 80 4.66 -9.94 -17.37
N LYS A 81 5.63 -9.21 -17.95
CA LYS A 81 7.04 -9.63 -17.99
C LYS A 81 7.64 -9.76 -16.58
N PHE A 82 7.32 -8.84 -15.68
CA PHE A 82 7.77 -8.90 -14.29
C PHE A 82 7.25 -10.16 -13.57
N TYR A 83 5.94 -10.40 -13.62
CA TYR A 83 5.37 -11.60 -12.99
C TYR A 83 5.89 -12.88 -13.63
N ARG A 84 6.09 -12.89 -14.96
CA ARG A 84 6.72 -14.00 -15.66
C ARG A 84 8.14 -14.25 -15.17
N TYR A 85 8.97 -13.22 -15.06
CA TYR A 85 10.33 -13.31 -14.54
C TYR A 85 10.37 -13.81 -13.10
N VAL A 86 9.56 -13.20 -12.21
CA VAL A 86 9.50 -13.58 -10.79
C VAL A 86 9.02 -15.01 -10.63
N PHE A 87 7.95 -15.39 -11.34
CA PHE A 87 7.42 -16.75 -11.29
C PHE A 87 8.48 -17.75 -11.75
N TYR A 88 9.07 -17.57 -12.92
CA TYR A 88 10.09 -18.52 -13.41
C TYR A 88 11.32 -18.56 -12.51
N HIS A 89 11.85 -17.43 -12.03
CA HIS A 89 13.08 -17.46 -11.24
C HIS A 89 12.87 -17.98 -9.82
N VAL A 90 11.82 -17.52 -9.13
CA VAL A 90 11.59 -17.92 -7.74
C VAL A 90 11.08 -19.36 -7.69
N PHE A 91 10.15 -19.72 -8.57
CA PHE A 91 9.57 -21.06 -8.57
C PHE A 91 10.56 -22.11 -9.06
N ASN A 92 11.28 -21.88 -10.16
CA ASN A 92 12.28 -22.84 -10.64
C ASN A 92 13.45 -23.00 -9.64
N SER A 93 13.87 -21.92 -8.97
CA SER A 93 14.91 -22.02 -7.92
C SER A 93 14.43 -22.83 -6.72
N ALA A 94 13.16 -22.66 -6.32
CA ALA A 94 12.57 -23.46 -5.25
C ALA A 94 12.45 -24.94 -5.64
N GLU A 95 11.99 -25.24 -6.85
CA GLU A 95 11.91 -26.61 -7.37
C GLU A 95 13.28 -27.28 -7.40
N GLN A 96 14.32 -26.61 -7.91
CA GLN A 96 15.69 -27.16 -7.91
C GLN A 96 16.21 -27.43 -6.49
N LYS A 97 15.90 -26.57 -5.53
CA LYS A 97 16.26 -26.79 -4.11
C LYS A 97 15.53 -27.98 -3.51
N ILE A 98 14.28 -28.22 -3.91
CA ILE A 98 13.50 -29.38 -3.46
C ILE A 98 14.04 -30.66 -4.10
N GLU A 99 14.29 -30.64 -5.41
CA GLU A 99 14.87 -31.75 -6.20
C GLU A 99 16.21 -32.22 -5.59
N THR A 100 17.11 -31.29 -5.31
CA THR A 100 18.42 -31.60 -4.71
C THR A 100 18.32 -32.13 -3.28
N LYS A 101 17.36 -31.63 -2.49
CA LYS A 101 17.09 -32.19 -1.15
C LYS A 101 16.52 -33.59 -1.22
N LYS A 102 15.60 -33.87 -2.16
CA LYS A 102 15.08 -35.23 -2.40
C LYS A 102 16.21 -36.20 -2.71
N ARG A 103 17.08 -35.87 -3.67
CA ARG A 103 18.24 -36.71 -4.01
C ARG A 103 19.19 -36.93 -2.82
N LYS A 104 19.44 -35.92 -2.00
CA LYS A 104 20.25 -36.08 -0.78
C LYS A 104 19.63 -37.02 0.24
N ILE A 105 18.29 -37.03 0.36
CA ILE A 105 17.56 -37.95 1.24
C ILE A 105 17.63 -39.37 0.67
N GLU A 106 17.44 -39.52 -0.63
CA GLU A 106 17.50 -40.80 -1.34
C GLU A 106 18.88 -41.45 -1.24
N ASN A 107 19.95 -40.71 -1.55
CA ASN A 107 21.32 -41.19 -1.37
C ASN A 107 21.64 -41.57 0.09
N ARG A 108 21.08 -40.85 1.07
CA ARG A 108 21.26 -41.21 2.49
C ARG A 108 20.52 -42.49 2.86
N LYS A 109 19.35 -42.75 2.27
CA LYS A 109 18.64 -44.02 2.45
C LYS A 109 19.46 -45.16 1.85
N GLU A 110 19.92 -45.02 0.61
CA GLU A 110 20.80 -46.02 -0.02
C GLU A 110 22.05 -46.30 0.81
N LEU A 111 22.68 -45.26 1.36
CA LEU A 111 23.88 -45.41 2.20
C LEU A 111 23.59 -46.07 3.55
N LEU A 112 22.36 -45.96 4.07
CA LEU A 112 21.89 -46.68 5.24
C LEU A 112 21.54 -48.13 4.91
N ASP A 113 20.92 -48.38 3.76
CA ASP A 113 20.56 -49.72 3.28
C ASP A 113 21.80 -50.56 2.93
N HIS A 114 22.85 -49.92 2.41
CA HIS A 114 24.16 -50.55 2.16
C HIS A 114 25.08 -50.58 3.39
N ARG A 115 24.66 -50.02 4.53
CA ARG A 115 25.45 -50.14 5.75
C ARG A 115 25.38 -51.61 6.16
N PRO A 116 26.50 -52.36 6.15
CA PRO A 116 26.47 -53.74 6.59
C PRO A 116 25.96 -53.74 8.03
N ASN A 117 24.89 -54.48 8.29
CA ASN A 117 24.49 -54.84 9.64
C ASN A 117 25.71 -55.51 10.28
N LYS A 118 26.52 -54.75 11.01
CA LYS A 118 27.55 -55.29 11.87
C LYS A 118 26.80 -56.02 12.97
N ILE A 119 26.48 -57.28 12.69
CA ILE A 119 26.20 -58.30 13.68
C ILE A 119 27.28 -58.12 14.73
N THR A 120 26.89 -57.66 15.90
CA THR A 120 27.74 -57.58 17.07
C THR A 120 28.09 -59.01 17.47
N ARG A 121 29.06 -59.62 16.79
CA ARG A 121 29.87 -60.68 17.36
C ARG A 121 30.73 -60.02 18.43
N GLN A 122 30.11 -59.74 19.57
CA GLN A 122 30.84 -59.53 20.81
C GLN A 122 31.83 -60.71 20.91
N PRO A 123 33.15 -60.50 20.99
CA PRO A 123 34.04 -61.60 21.32
C PRO A 123 33.58 -62.10 22.69
N LYS A 124 33.22 -63.38 22.80
CA LYS A 124 33.00 -64.01 24.10
C LYS A 124 34.27 -63.77 24.91
N LYS A 125 34.22 -62.85 25.88
CA LYS A 125 35.31 -62.63 26.83
C LYS A 125 35.55 -63.98 27.51
N ILE A 126 36.68 -64.61 27.20
CA ILE A 126 37.15 -65.76 27.96
C ILE A 126 37.37 -65.24 29.38
N PRO A 127 36.66 -65.75 30.41
CA PRO A 127 36.89 -65.29 31.77
C PRO A 127 38.31 -65.68 32.18
N VAL A 128 39.15 -64.65 32.35
CA VAL A 128 40.49 -64.79 32.92
C VAL A 128 40.31 -65.22 34.38
N PRO A 129 40.89 -66.35 34.80
CA PRO A 129 40.76 -66.84 36.17
C PRO A 129 41.32 -65.80 37.14
N LYS A 130 40.53 -65.45 38.15
CA LYS A 130 40.83 -64.33 39.07
C LYS A 130 41.81 -64.74 40.16
N ASN A 131 42.06 -66.03 40.33
CA ASN A 131 42.97 -66.56 41.34
C ASN A 131 43.72 -67.80 40.83
N ALA A 132 44.84 -68.11 41.51
CA ALA A 132 45.72 -69.22 41.15
C ALA A 132 45.04 -70.60 41.24
N ASN A 133 44.01 -70.72 42.09
CA ASN A 133 43.26 -71.96 42.27
C ASN A 133 42.36 -72.29 41.07
N GLU A 134 41.70 -71.31 40.46
CA GLU A 134 40.93 -71.51 39.22
C GLU A 134 41.82 -71.92 38.04
N ARG A 135 43.04 -71.37 37.95
CA ARG A 135 44.02 -71.80 36.91
C ARG A 135 44.38 -73.27 37.04
N ARG A 136 44.67 -73.73 38.26
CA ARG A 136 45.04 -75.13 38.53
C ARG A 136 43.88 -76.09 38.26
N TYR A 137 42.65 -75.70 38.56
CA TYR A 137 41.48 -76.55 38.32
C TYR A 137 41.23 -76.78 36.82
N ARG A 138 41.38 -75.75 35.99
CA ARG A 138 41.20 -75.87 34.53
C ARG A 138 42.27 -76.72 33.84
N MET A 139 43.52 -76.66 34.31
CA MET A 139 44.62 -77.46 33.75
C MET A 139 44.49 -78.97 34.05
N ARG A 140 43.61 -79.37 34.98
CA ARG A 140 43.34 -80.79 35.30
C ARG A 140 42.18 -81.39 34.49
N GLN A 141 41.47 -80.58 33.70
CA GLN A 141 40.26 -80.98 32.96
C GLN A 141 40.47 -81.03 31.44
N THR A 142 41.74 -80.97 30.99
CA THR A 142 42.18 -81.17 29.60
C THR A 142 43.17 -82.31 29.56
#